data_AF-A0AA90NTJ3-F1
#
_entry.id   AF-A0AA90NTJ3-F1
#
_cell.length_a   1.000
_cell.length_b   1.000
_cell.length_c   1.000
_cell.angle_alpha   90.00
_cell.angle_beta   90.00
_cell.angle_gamma   90.00
#
_symmetry.space_group_name_H-M   'P 1'
#
loop_
_entity.id
_entity.type
_entity.pdbx_description
1 polymer ?
#
loop_
_entity_poly.entity_id
_entity_poly.type
_entity_poly.pdbx_seq_one_letter_code
_entity_poly.pdbx_strand_id
1 'polypeptide(L)' 'MTITYQQLAYEQRCQIFALKKSGSSQREIAEIIGTSQPTMSRELARNTGEWIQA' A
#
# COMPACT_ATOMS: atom_id res chain seq x y z
N MET A 1 13.83 -6.45 -18.84
CA MET A 1 13.31 -5.28 -18.10
C MET A 1 13.55 -5.53 -16.63
N THR A 2 14.51 -4.83 -16.03
CA THR A 2 14.70 -4.84 -14.57
C THR A 2 13.53 -4.09 -13.96
N ILE A 3 12.65 -4.80 -13.24
CA ILE A 3 11.58 -4.13 -12.48
C ILE A 3 12.29 -3.39 -11.34
N THR A 4 12.42 -2.07 -11.49
CA THR A 4 12.86 -1.19 -10.41
C THR A 4 11.78 -1.21 -9.35
N TYR A 5 11.99 -2.03 -8.32
CA TYR A 5 11.15 -2.07 -7.14
C TYR A 5 11.28 -0.74 -6.40
N GLN A 6 10.46 0.25 -6.75
CA GLN A 6 10.30 1.44 -5.93
C GLN A 6 9.55 1.04 -4.66
N GLN A 7 10.23 1.14 -3.52
CA GLN A 7 9.56 1.03 -2.24
C GLN A 7 8.58 2.19 -2.09
N LEU A 8 7.38 1.91 -1.59
CA LEU A 8 6.42 2.96 -1.25
C LEU A 8 7.02 3.89 -0.19
N ALA A 9 6.90 5.19 -0.40
CA ALA A 9 7.29 6.19 0.59
C ALA A 9 6.43 6.04 1.86
N TYR A 10 6.96 6.48 3.01
CA TYR A 10 6.24 6.41 4.28
C TYR A 10 4.85 7.04 4.20
N GLU A 11 4.74 8.21 3.58
CA GLU A 11 3.47 8.92 3.37
C GLU A 11 2.45 8.10 2.58
N GLN A 12 2.90 7.41 1.51
CA GLN A 12 2.04 6.54 0.72
C GLN A 12 1.52 5.37 1.57
N ARG A 13 2.36 4.80 2.45
CA ARG A 13 1.97 3.73 3.37
C ARG A 13 0.96 4.22 4.41
N CYS A 14 1.14 5.43 4.95
CA CYS A 14 0.17 6.06 5.85
C CYS A 14 -1.20 6.24 5.16
N GLN A 15 -1.20 6.73 3.92
CA GLN A 15 -2.41 6.93 3.13
C GLN A 15 -3.10 5.59 2.81
N ILE A 16 -2.32 4.57 2.42
CA ILE A 16 -2.81 3.19 2.21
C ILE A 16 -3.51 2.67 3.47
N PHE A 17 -2.90 2.87 4.65
CA PHE A 17 -3.49 2.42 5.91
C PHE A 17 -4.80 3.15 6.22
N ALA A 18 -4.83 4.47 6.08
CA ALA A 18 -6.04 5.26 6.31
C ALA A 18 -7.19 4.81 5.40
N LEU A 19 -6.92 4.63 4.11
CA LEU A 19 -7.91 4.17 3.12
C LEU A 19 -8.34 2.73 3.37
N LYS A 20 -7.42 1.85 3.77
CA LYS A 20 -7.76 0.47 4.12
C LYS A 20 -8.66 0.42 5.35
N LYS A 21 -8.39 1.27 6.35
CA LYS A 21 -9.20 1.40 7.58
C LYS A 21 -10.59 2.00 7.30
N SER A 22 -10.71 2.88 6.30
CA SER A 22 -12.01 3.40 5.85
C SER A 22 -12.81 2.41 4.98
N GLY A 23 -12.28 1.21 4.71
CA GLY A 23 -12.99 0.16 3.98
C GLY A 23 -12.79 0.20 2.46
N SER A 24 -11.89 1.03 1.93
CA SER A 24 -11.61 1.07 0.49
C SER A 24 -11.03 -0.25 -0.02
N SER A 25 -11.39 -0.61 -1.24
CA SER A 25 -10.85 -1.79 -1.92
C SER A 25 -9.38 -1.58 -2.31
N GLN A 26 -8.64 -2.68 -2.49
CA GLN A 26 -7.24 -2.60 -2.91
C GLN A 26 -7.07 -1.90 -4.27
N ARG A 27 -8.08 -2.00 -5.13
CA ARG A 27 -8.07 -1.39 -6.46
C ARG A 27 -8.23 0.12 -6.37
N GLU A 28 -9.19 0.60 -5.60
CA GLU A 28 -9.37 2.05 -5.37
C GLU A 28 -8.13 2.67 -4.73
N ILE A 29 -7.52 1.97 -3.76
CA ILE A 29 -6.28 2.43 -3.13
C ILE A 29 -5.14 2.48 -4.15
N ALA A 30 -5.01 1.48 -5.01
CA ALA A 30 -3.98 1.47 -6.06
C ALA A 30 -4.15 2.65 -7.02
N GLU A 31 -5.39 2.94 -7.43
CA GLU A 31 -5.73 4.07 -8.30
C GLU A 31 -5.42 5.41 -7.62
N ILE A 32 -5.77 5.59 -6.34
CA ILE A 32 -5.49 6.81 -5.57
C ILE A 32 -3.98 7.05 -5.38
N ILE A 33 -3.24 5.99 -5.06
CA ILE A 33 -1.79 6.07 -4.80
C ILE A 33 -0.98 6.16 -6.10
N GLY A 34 -1.59 5.86 -7.25
CA GLY A 34 -0.91 5.80 -8.55
C GLY A 34 0.01 4.59 -8.68
N THR A 35 -0.38 3.45 -8.09
CA THR A 35 0.38 2.20 -8.14
C THR A 35 -0.46 1.05 -8.73
N SER A 36 0.16 -0.11 -8.93
CA SER A 36 -0.52 -1.29 -9.44
C SER A 36 -1.19 -2.08 -8.32
N GLN A 37 -2.33 -2.73 -8.63
CA GLN A 37 -3.01 -3.60 -7.66
C GLN A 37 -2.10 -4.70 -7.07
N PRO A 38 -1.18 -5.34 -7.83
CA PRO A 38 -0.22 -6.30 -7.27
C PRO A 38 0.74 -5.66 -6.26
N THR A 39 1.10 -4.39 -6.44
CA THR A 39 1.90 -3.65 -5.45
C THR A 39 1.10 -3.43 -4.19
N MET A 40 -0.18 -3.08 -4.31
CA MET A 40 -1.07 -2.97 -3.15
C MET A 40 -1.28 -4.29 -2.42
N SER A 41 -1.48 -5.39 -3.15
CA SER A 41 -1.63 -6.72 -2.57
C SER A 41 -0.39 -7.11 -1.75
N ARG A 42 0.81 -6.90 -2.30
CA ARG A 42 2.08 -7.17 -1.61
C ARG A 42 2.28 -6.28 -0.38
N GLU A 43 1.96 -4.99 -0.48
CA GLU A 43 2.09 -4.06 0.64
C GLU A 43 1.16 -4.45 1.79
N LEU A 44 -0.11 -4.77 1.49
CA LEU A 44 -1.07 -5.20 2.50
C LEU A 44 -0.73 -6.58 3.08
N ALA A 45 -0.18 -7.50 2.28
CA ALA A 45 0.29 -8.80 2.75
C ALA A 45 1.54 -8.69 3.66
N ARG A 46 2.38 -7.67 3.46
CA ARG A 46 3.50 -7.36 4.37
C ARG A 46 3.04 -6.72 5.67
N ASN A 47 1.81 -6.19 5.73
CA ASN A 47 1.25 -5.49 6.88
C ASN A 47 0.57 -6.45 7.89
N THR A 48 1.23 -7.56 8.22
CA THR A 48 0.71 -8.59 9.13
C THR A 48 1.11 -8.43 10.60
N GLY A 49 1.66 -7.28 11.02
CA GLY A 49 1.79 -6.99 12.46
C GLY A 49 2.73 -5.87 12.90
N GLU A 50 3.60 -5.33 12.04
CA GLU A 50 4.77 -4.59 12.56
C GLU A 50 4.80 -3.08 12.25
N TRP A 51 3.89 -2.55 11.43
CA TRP A 51 4.06 -1.20 10.89
C TRP A 51 3.36 -0.08 11.66
N ILE A 52 2.55 -0.38 12.69
CA ILE A 52 1.70 0.62 13.36
C ILE A 52 1.59 0.38 14.87
N GLN A 53 2.73 0.12 15.52
CA GLN A 53 2.93 0.39 16.94
C GLN A 53 4.17 1.27 17.10
N ALA A 54 4.06 2.53 16.70
CA ALA A 54 4.94 3.61 17.11
C ALA A 54 4.12 4.91 17.15
#